data_AF-A0A7Z9I8X0-F1
#
_entry.id   AF-A0A7Z9I8X0-F1
#
_cell.length_a   1.000
_cell.length_b   1.000
_cell.length_c   1.000
_cell.angle_alpha   90.00
_cell.angle_beta   90.00
_cell.angle_gamma   90.00
#
_symmetry.space_group_name_H-M   'P 1'
#
loop_
_entity.id
_entity.type
_entity.pdbx_description
1 polymer ?
#
loop_
_entity_poly.entity_id
_entity_poly.type
_entity_poly.pdbx_seq_one_letter_code
_entity_poly.pdbx_strand_id
1 'polypeptide(L)'
;MPDIATTIRMDRTAVVSFMFMLVVIVLFTMFSTILMSTLERKREFASLLALGTQQIELKLQIFFETFIFGIIACPLGSLSGVGLAKWLEGYDMMNIFEDVNTEDMEIGGFGMDTVITPFFSTSLTLQISISFFCAVLLLSVLPIYLISRISITDELRSI
;
A
#
# COMPACT_ATOMS: atom_id res chain seq x y z
N MET A 1 -30.68 1.10 21.68
CA MET A 1 -30.73 2.32 20.85
C MET A 1 -30.22 1.98 19.46
N PRO A 2 -31.05 2.05 18.41
CA PRO A 2 -30.66 1.64 17.05
C PRO A 2 -29.70 2.63 16.35
N ASP A 3 -29.69 3.91 16.73
CA ASP A 3 -28.85 4.94 16.10
C ASP A 3 -27.34 4.71 16.26
N ILE A 4 -26.88 4.30 17.45
CA ILE A 4 -25.47 4.00 17.71
C ILE A 4 -24.94 2.79 16.91
N ALA A 5 -25.82 1.84 16.58
CA ALA A 5 -25.42 0.68 15.76
C ALA A 5 -25.31 1.07 14.28
N THR A 6 -26.11 2.04 13.82
CA THR A 6 -26.01 2.56 12.46
C THR A 6 -24.81 3.48 12.27
N THR A 7 -24.42 4.28 13.26
CA THR A 7 -23.22 5.14 13.19
C THR A 7 -21.94 4.31 13.13
N ILE A 8 -21.79 3.30 13.99
CA ILE A 8 -20.63 2.40 13.97
C ILE A 8 -20.49 1.67 12.62
N ARG A 9 -21.62 1.29 11.99
CA ARG A 9 -21.60 0.65 10.67
C ARG A 9 -21.19 1.63 9.56
N MET A 10 -21.68 2.87 9.60
CA MET A 10 -21.29 3.91 8.64
C MET A 10 -19.79 4.20 8.71
N ASP A 11 -19.25 4.39 9.91
CA ASP A 11 -17.82 4.68 10.10
C ASP A 11 -16.95 3.54 9.59
N ARG A 12 -17.32 2.30 9.89
CA ARG A 12 -16.58 1.12 9.41
C ARG A 12 -16.56 1.05 7.88
N THR A 13 -17.69 1.31 7.22
CA THR A 13 -17.76 1.31 5.76
C THR A 13 -16.93 2.44 5.16
N ALA A 14 -16.97 3.64 5.77
CA ALA A 14 -16.16 4.78 5.33
C ALA A 14 -14.66 4.45 5.41
N VAL A 15 -14.17 3.97 6.56
CA VAL A 15 -12.75 3.61 6.74
C VAL A 15 -12.29 2.56 5.73
N VAL A 16 -13.09 1.51 5.50
CA VAL A 16 -12.76 0.47 4.51
C VAL A 16 -12.69 1.05 3.09
N SER A 17 -13.59 1.97 2.74
CA SER A 17 -13.59 2.59 1.40
C SER A 17 -12.35 3.47 1.16
N PHE A 18 -11.96 4.29 2.15
CA PHE A 18 -10.74 5.10 2.08
C PHE A 18 -9.50 4.24 2.00
N MET A 19 -9.44 3.19 2.79
CA MET A 19 -8.34 2.24 2.80
C MET A 19 -8.17 1.58 1.42
N PHE A 20 -9.26 1.12 0.81
CA PHE A 20 -9.24 0.57 -0.54
C PHE A 20 -8.68 1.57 -1.55
N MET A 21 -9.10 2.84 -1.46
CA MET A 21 -8.63 3.88 -2.35
C MET A 21 -7.12 4.14 -2.20
N LEU A 22 -6.62 4.20 -0.96
CA LEU A 22 -5.19 4.36 -0.68
C LEU A 22 -4.36 3.22 -1.27
N VAL A 23 -4.83 1.97 -1.12
CA VAL A 23 -4.15 0.81 -1.71
C VAL A 23 -4.06 0.97 -3.24
N VAL A 24 -5.14 1.38 -3.91
CA VAL A 24 -5.14 1.61 -5.36
C VAL A 24 -4.14 2.69 -5.77
N ILE A 25 -4.05 3.81 -5.05
CA ILE A 25 -3.12 4.90 -5.35
C ILE A 25 -1.67 4.42 -5.22
N VAL A 26 -1.35 3.69 -4.13
CA VAL A 26 0.00 3.16 -3.91
C VAL A 26 0.37 2.16 -5.00
N LEU A 27 -0.55 1.25 -5.37
CA LEU A 27 -0.32 0.30 -6.46
C LEU A 27 -0.07 1.03 -7.79
N PHE A 28 -0.83 2.06 -8.11
CA PHE A 28 -0.63 2.84 -9.34
C PHE A 28 0.73 3.57 -9.34
N THR A 29 1.15 4.06 -8.17
CA THR A 29 2.46 4.71 -8.00
C THR A 29 3.59 3.71 -8.24
N MET A 30 3.52 2.53 -7.62
CA MET A 30 4.50 1.46 -7.84
C MET A 30 4.52 1.00 -9.29
N PHE A 31 3.35 0.83 -9.91
CA PHE A 31 3.23 0.48 -11.31
C PHE A 31 3.98 1.47 -12.21
N SER A 32 3.77 2.77 -11.99
CA SER A 32 4.38 3.83 -12.80
C SER A 32 5.92 3.81 -12.70
N THR A 33 6.45 3.57 -11.51
CA THR A 33 7.90 3.47 -11.28
C THR A 33 8.52 2.24 -11.94
N ILE A 34 7.89 1.07 -11.77
CA ILE A 34 8.39 -0.18 -12.38
C ILE A 34 8.31 -0.10 -13.91
N LEU A 35 7.23 0.50 -14.43
CA LEU A 35 7.08 0.72 -15.86
C LEU A 35 8.21 1.61 -16.41
N MET A 36 8.54 2.70 -15.72
CA MET A 36 9.65 3.56 -16.13
C MET A 36 10.99 2.81 -16.13
N SER A 37 11.32 2.13 -15.02
CA SER A 37 12.55 1.33 -14.87
C SER A 37 12.71 0.29 -15.98
N THR A 38 11.62 -0.38 -16.35
CA THR A 38 11.62 -1.38 -17.42
C THR A 38 11.76 -0.77 -18.82
N LEU A 39 11.18 0.41 -19.07
CA LEU A 39 11.31 1.12 -20.34
C LEU A 39 12.72 1.64 -20.58
N GLU A 40 13.38 2.17 -19.56
CA GLU A 40 14.78 2.66 -19.67
C GLU A 40 15.75 1.51 -19.99
N ARG A 41 15.57 0.36 -19.34
CA ARG A 41 16.44 -0.82 -19.48
C ARG A 41 16.09 -1.71 -20.67
N LYS A 42 15.05 -1.36 -21.42
CA LYS A 42 14.57 -2.11 -22.59
C LYS A 42 15.66 -2.36 -23.63
N ARG A 43 16.48 -1.34 -23.90
CA ARG A 43 17.61 -1.43 -24.83
C ARG A 43 18.70 -2.39 -24.37
N GLU A 44 18.98 -2.43 -23.06
CA GLU A 44 19.92 -3.37 -22.47
C GLU A 44 19.38 -4.81 -22.53
N PHE A 45 18.07 -4.98 -22.31
CA PHE A 45 17.43 -6.28 -22.44
C PHE A 45 17.46 -6.81 -23.87
N ALA A 46 17.27 -5.95 -24.86
CA ALA A 46 17.37 -6.33 -26.27
C ALA A 46 18.79 -6.79 -26.66
N SER A 47 19.84 -6.15 -26.14
CA SER A 47 21.22 -6.59 -26.39
C SER A 47 21.55 -7.92 -25.69
N LEU A 48 21.05 -8.13 -24.47
CA LEU A 48 21.16 -9.41 -23.75
C LEU A 48 20.42 -10.54 -24.49
N LEU A 49 19.20 -10.28 -24.98
CA LEU A 49 18.45 -11.22 -25.80
C LEU A 49 19.21 -11.60 -27.08
N ALA A 50 19.89 -10.65 -27.72
CA ALA A 50 20.73 -10.90 -28.89
C ALA A 50 21.96 -11.78 -28.59
N LEU A 51 22.46 -11.76 -27.35
CA LEU A 51 23.54 -12.64 -26.88
C LEU A 51 23.05 -14.05 -26.48
N GLY A 52 21.73 -14.29 -26.52
CA GLY A 52 21.12 -15.59 -26.22
C GLY A 52 20.47 -15.72 -24.84
N THR A 53 20.35 -14.62 -24.08
CA THR A 53 19.62 -14.61 -22.80
C THR A 53 18.15 -14.96 -23.00
N GLN A 54 17.58 -15.80 -22.13
CA GLN A 54 16.19 -16.22 -22.23
C GLN A 54 15.24 -15.15 -21.68
N GLN A 55 14.12 -14.91 -22.37
CA GLN A 55 13.04 -13.99 -21.93
C GLN A 55 12.55 -14.27 -20.50
N ILE A 56 12.71 -15.50 -19.99
CA ILE A 56 12.31 -15.89 -18.64
C ILE A 56 13.18 -15.23 -17.56
N GLU A 57 14.47 -15.01 -17.83
CA GLU A 57 15.41 -14.43 -16.86
C GLU A 57 15.05 -12.97 -16.59
N LEU A 58 14.64 -12.24 -17.63
CA LEU A 58 14.15 -10.87 -17.53
C LEU A 58 12.88 -10.77 -16.67
N LYS A 59 11.94 -11.70 -16.88
CA LYS A 59 10.69 -11.76 -16.10
C LYS A 59 10.97 -12.06 -14.62
N LEU A 60 11.88 -13.00 -14.36
CA LEU A 60 12.31 -13.34 -13.01
C LEU A 60 12.97 -12.14 -12.32
N GLN A 61 13.81 -11.39 -13.02
CA GLN A 61 14.47 -10.22 -12.46
C GLN A 61 13.46 -9.17 -11.94
N ILE A 62 12.42 -8.87 -12.73
CA ILE A 62 11.38 -7.89 -12.34
C ILE A 62 10.48 -8.43 -11.24
N PHE A 63 10.19 -9.74 -11.29
CA PHE A 63 9.49 -10.41 -10.21
C PHE A 63 10.27 -10.29 -8.89
N PHE A 64 11.58 -10.53 -8.92
CA PHE A 64 12.43 -10.36 -7.74
C PHE A 64 12.49 -8.92 -7.26
N GLU A 65 12.58 -7.94 -8.16
CA GLU A 65 12.53 -6.53 -7.80
C GLU A 65 11.24 -6.20 -7.04
N THR A 66 10.09 -6.61 -7.58
CA THR A 66 8.78 -6.37 -6.95
C THR A 66 8.62 -7.15 -5.64
N PHE A 67 9.13 -8.38 -5.59
CA PHE A 67 9.09 -9.23 -4.40
C PHE A 67 9.91 -8.64 -3.25
N ILE A 68 11.11 -8.14 -3.54
CA ILE A 68 11.97 -7.44 -2.58
C ILE A 68 11.26 -6.18 -2.08
N PHE A 69 10.66 -5.39 -2.98
CA PHE A 69 9.86 -4.22 -2.59
C PHE A 69 8.72 -4.61 -1.64
N GLY A 70 7.96 -5.67 -1.94
CA GLY A 70 6.89 -6.15 -1.07
C GLY A 70 7.37 -6.60 0.31
N ILE A 71 8.48 -7.35 0.37
CA ILE A 71 9.08 -7.84 1.62
C ILE A 71 9.59 -6.69 2.49
N ILE A 72 10.08 -5.61 1.89
CA ILE A 72 10.57 -4.45 2.65
C ILE A 72 9.40 -3.55 3.06
N ALA A 73 8.46 -3.29 2.14
CA ALA A 73 7.34 -2.37 2.37
C ALA A 73 6.37 -2.87 3.44
N CYS A 74 6.02 -4.17 3.46
CA CYS A 74 5.06 -4.71 4.42
C CYS A 74 5.49 -4.58 5.90
N PRO A 75 6.68 -5.04 6.32
CA PRO A 75 7.12 -4.90 7.70
C PRO A 75 7.40 -3.45 8.05
N LEU A 76 7.99 -2.64 7.16
CA LEU A 76 8.21 -1.22 7.44
C LEU A 76 6.90 -0.47 7.59
N GLY A 77 5.93 -0.70 6.70
CA GLY A 77 4.60 -0.11 6.77
C GLY A 77 3.84 -0.54 8.03
N SER A 78 3.84 -1.84 8.36
CA SER A 78 3.17 -2.34 9.57
C SER A 78 3.85 -1.83 10.83
N LEU A 79 5.19 -1.80 10.90
CA LEU A 79 5.93 -1.36 12.08
C LEU A 79 5.79 0.13 12.30
N SER A 80 5.89 0.93 11.23
CA SER A 80 5.68 2.38 11.30
C SER A 80 4.22 2.73 11.63
N GLY A 81 3.25 2.02 11.06
CA GLY A 81 1.83 2.23 11.36
C GLY A 81 1.48 1.91 12.82
N VAL A 82 1.94 0.76 13.33
CA VAL A 82 1.76 0.40 14.76
C VAL A 82 2.54 1.35 15.66
N GLY A 83 3.77 1.70 15.30
CA GLY A 83 4.62 2.62 16.04
C GLY A 83 4.01 4.01 16.18
N LEU A 84 3.49 4.56 15.07
CA LEU A 84 2.78 5.85 15.07
C LEU A 84 1.51 5.80 15.91
N ALA A 85 0.73 4.72 15.81
CA ALA A 85 -0.48 4.59 16.61
C ALA A 85 -0.19 4.45 18.11
N LYS A 86 0.87 3.72 18.50
CA LYS A 86 1.34 3.65 19.90
C LYS A 86 1.93 4.98 20.38
N TRP A 87 2.59 5.71 19.50
CA TRP A 87 3.09 7.05 19.82
C TRP A 87 1.94 8.04 20.06
N LEU A 88 0.87 7.94 19.27
CA LEU A 88 -0.36 8.73 19.44
C LEU A 88 -1.14 8.35 20.71
N GLU A 89 -1.17 7.06 21.10
CA GLU A 89 -1.73 6.62 22.39
C GLU A 89 -1.01 7.26 23.59
N GLY A 90 0.30 7.50 23.48
CA GLY A 90 1.11 8.11 24.54
C GLY A 90 1.01 9.63 24.61
N TYR A 91 0.45 10.29 23.59
CA TYR A 91 0.15 11.72 23.61
C TYR A 91 -1.24 11.92 24.20
N ASP A 92 -1.28 12.24 25.48
CA ASP A 92 -2.48 12.74 26.14
C ASP A 92 -2.94 14.00 25.38
N MET A 93 -4.00 13.88 24.59
CA MET A 93 -4.57 14.97 23.79
C MET A 93 -5.01 16.16 24.67
N MET A 94 -5.00 15.98 25.99
CA MET A 94 -5.18 17.00 27.03
C MET A 94 -4.34 18.28 26.79
N ASN A 95 -3.13 18.19 26.22
CA ASN A 95 -2.27 19.37 26.01
C ASN A 95 -2.51 20.11 24.67
N ILE A 96 -3.35 19.59 23.78
CA ILE A 96 -3.66 20.24 22.47
C ILE A 96 -5.03 20.96 22.52
N PHE A 97 -5.92 20.53 23.41
CA PHE A 97 -7.28 21.07 23.57
C PHE A 97 -7.44 21.88 24.87
N GLU A 98 -6.44 22.69 25.25
CA GLU A 98 -6.51 23.58 26.43
C GLU A 98 -7.65 24.63 26.34
N ASP A 99 -8.24 24.80 25.15
CA ASP A 99 -9.32 25.76 24.84
C ASP A 99 -10.62 25.09 24.30
N VAL A 100 -10.89 23.82 24.65
CA VAL A 100 -12.19 23.20 24.36
C VAL A 100 -12.83 22.73 25.66
N ASN A 101 -13.97 23.35 26.01
CA ASN A 101 -14.76 22.98 27.19
C ASN A 101 -15.18 21.50 27.07
N THR A 102 -15.07 20.77 28.18
CA THR A 102 -15.49 19.36 28.29
C THR A 102 -16.98 19.12 28.02
N GLU A 103 -17.76 20.19 27.90
CA GLU A 103 -19.18 20.20 27.56
C GLU A 103 -19.43 20.06 26.04
N ASP A 104 -18.46 20.40 25.18
CA ASP A 104 -18.57 20.27 23.70
C ASP A 104 -18.13 18.90 23.18
N MET A 105 -17.58 18.04 24.05
CA MET A 105 -17.22 16.65 23.78
C MET A 105 -18.31 15.66 24.23
N GLU A 106 -19.58 16.11 24.26
CA GLU A 106 -20.74 15.26 24.50
C GLU A 106 -21.40 14.82 23.19
N ILE A 107 -21.15 13.59 22.75
CA ILE A 107 -21.97 12.96 21.70
C ILE A 107 -23.14 12.24 22.39
N GLY A 108 -24.27 12.94 22.51
CA GLY A 108 -25.53 12.35 22.98
C GLY A 108 -25.67 12.21 24.51
N GLY A 109 -25.05 13.09 25.30
CA GLY A 109 -25.23 13.16 26.75
C GLY A 109 -24.41 12.13 27.56
N PHE A 110 -23.38 11.55 26.95
CA PHE A 110 -22.34 10.79 27.63
C PHE A 110 -21.01 11.52 27.45
N GLY A 111 -20.32 11.84 28.56
CA GLY A 111 -18.98 12.39 28.50
C GLY A 111 -18.04 11.39 27.82
N MET A 112 -17.50 11.77 26.65
CA MET A 112 -16.47 10.96 26.00
C MET A 112 -15.18 11.04 26.83
N ASP A 113 -14.61 9.88 27.13
CA ASP A 113 -13.21 9.81 27.55
C ASP A 113 -12.34 10.31 26.39
N THR A 114 -11.50 11.32 26.63
CA THR A 114 -10.65 11.98 25.63
C THR A 114 -9.52 11.07 25.12
N VAL A 115 -9.41 9.87 25.68
CA VAL A 115 -8.46 8.85 25.25
C VAL A 115 -9.10 7.96 24.18
N ILE A 116 -8.94 8.35 22.91
CA ILE A 116 -9.22 7.47 21.77
C ILE A 116 -8.16 6.35 21.78
N THR A 117 -8.52 5.20 22.34
CA THR A 117 -7.67 4.00 22.27
C THR A 117 -7.87 3.31 20.91
N PRO A 118 -6.84 3.23 20.05
CA PRO A 118 -6.95 2.49 18.81
C PRO A 118 -7.03 1.00 19.12
N PHE A 119 -8.19 0.39 18.87
CA PHE A 119 -8.37 -1.05 19.01
C PHE A 119 -7.51 -1.80 17.97
N PHE A 120 -6.32 -2.24 18.38
CA PHE A 120 -5.45 -3.08 17.56
C PHE A 120 -5.91 -4.53 17.57
N SER A 121 -6.66 -4.93 16.54
CA SER A 121 -6.79 -6.35 16.23
C SER A 121 -5.55 -6.80 15.45
N THR A 122 -4.69 -7.58 16.09
CA THR A 122 -3.52 -8.22 15.44
C THR A 122 -3.93 -8.99 14.18
N SER A 123 -5.15 -9.54 14.16
CA SER A 123 -5.71 -10.25 13.01
C SER A 123 -5.96 -9.34 11.80
N LEU A 124 -6.51 -8.13 12.01
CA LEU A 124 -6.79 -7.19 10.91
C LEU A 124 -5.51 -6.64 10.29
N THR A 125 -4.53 -6.22 11.11
CA THR A 125 -3.25 -5.70 10.62
C THR A 125 -2.50 -6.72 9.76
N LEU A 126 -2.54 -7.99 10.18
CA LEU A 126 -1.93 -9.09 9.42
C LEU A 126 -2.68 -9.32 8.11
N GLN A 127 -4.02 -9.41 8.14
CA GLN A 127 -4.83 -9.60 6.94
C GLN A 127 -4.63 -8.48 5.91
N ILE A 128 -4.52 -7.24 6.38
CA ILE A 128 -4.23 -6.06 5.56
C ILE A 128 -2.87 -6.18 4.91
N SER A 129 -1.82 -6.47 5.69
CA SER A 129 -0.46 -6.61 5.19
C SER A 129 -0.36 -7.70 4.11
N ILE A 130 -1.02 -8.84 4.35
CA ILE A 130 -1.05 -9.94 3.38
C ILE A 130 -1.82 -9.59 2.11
N SER A 131 -2.94 -8.87 2.24
CA SER A 131 -3.74 -8.44 1.09
C SER A 131 -2.96 -7.46 0.22
N PHE A 132 -2.24 -6.52 0.86
CA PHE A 132 -1.42 -5.54 0.18
C PHE A 132 -0.23 -6.20 -0.52
N PHE A 133 0.46 -7.11 0.16
CA PHE A 133 1.54 -7.91 -0.43
C PHE A 133 1.07 -8.70 -1.67
N CYS A 134 -0.08 -9.37 -1.56
CA CYS A 134 -0.67 -10.07 -2.71
C CYS A 134 -1.04 -9.10 -3.85
N ALA A 135 -1.57 -7.92 -3.54
CA ALA A 135 -1.93 -6.94 -4.54
C ALA A 135 -0.70 -6.40 -5.29
N VAL A 136 0.42 -6.16 -4.58
CA VAL A 136 1.70 -5.77 -5.18
C VAL A 136 2.26 -6.87 -6.08
N LEU A 137 2.21 -8.13 -5.65
CA LEU A 137 2.64 -9.26 -6.48
C LEU A 137 1.75 -9.45 -7.72
N LEU A 138 0.43 -9.30 -7.58
CA LEU A 138 -0.51 -9.36 -8.71
C LEU A 138 -0.23 -8.23 -9.71
N LEU A 139 0.03 -7.02 -9.22
CA LEU A 139 0.36 -5.87 -10.06
C LEU A 139 1.65 -6.11 -10.88
N SER A 140 2.65 -6.81 -10.31
CA SER A 140 3.90 -7.17 -10.99
C SER A 140 3.68 -7.95 -12.29
N VAL A 141 2.57 -8.67 -12.41
CA VAL A 141 2.24 -9.44 -13.62
C VAL A 141 2.08 -8.53 -14.85
N LEU A 142 1.65 -7.27 -14.66
CA LEU A 142 1.46 -6.31 -15.76
C LEU A 142 2.76 -5.95 -16.51
N PRO A 143 3.82 -5.41 -15.85
CA PRO A 143 5.08 -5.12 -16.54
C PRO A 143 5.75 -6.39 -17.10
N ILE A 144 5.61 -7.53 -16.42
CA ILE A 144 6.09 -8.84 -16.89
C ILE A 144 5.45 -9.21 -18.24
N TYR A 145 4.13 -8.98 -18.40
CA TYR A 145 3.43 -9.24 -19.65
C TYR A 145 3.86 -8.29 -20.77
N LEU A 146 4.14 -7.02 -20.42
CA LEU A 146 4.56 -6.01 -21.38
C LEU A 146 5.90 -6.35 -22.05
N ILE A 147 6.85 -6.91 -21.29
CA ILE A 147 8.18 -7.29 -21.81
C ILE A 147 8.12 -8.47 -22.76
N SER A 148 7.21 -9.40 -22.54
CA SER A 148 7.01 -10.53 -23.45
C SER A 148 6.60 -10.11 -24.86
N ARG A 149 6.17 -8.85 -25.06
CA ARG A 149 5.76 -8.29 -26.34
C ARG A 149 6.85 -7.49 -27.07
N ILE A 150 8.05 -7.38 -26.50
CA ILE A 150 9.14 -6.66 -27.14
C ILE A 150 9.72 -7.52 -28.26
N SER A 151 9.49 -7.09 -29.50
CA SER A 151 10.06 -7.72 -30.69
C SER A 151 11.50 -7.20 -30.86
N ILE A 152 12.46 -8.11 -30.80
CA ILE A 152 13.90 -7.84 -30.99
C ILE A 152 14.16 -7.19 -32.36
N THR A 153 13.31 -7.53 -33.34
CA THR A 153 13.43 -7.11 -34.74
C THR A 153 13.04 -5.64 -34.97
N ASP A 154 12.19 -5.04 -34.13
CA ASP A 154 11.80 -3.64 -34.29
C ASP A 154 12.79 -2.67 -33.63
N GLU A 155 13.42 -3.04 -32.51
CA GLU A 155 14.38 -2.17 -31.82
C GLU A 155 15.73 -2.08 -32.53
N LEU A 156 16.20 -3.17 -33.15
CA LEU A 156 17.44 -3.14 -33.93
C LEU A 156 17.28 -2.40 -35.27
N ARG A 157 16.04 -2.21 -35.73
CA ARG A 157 15.72 -1.54 -37.00
C ARG A 157 15.53 -0.03 -36.86
N SER A 158 15.46 0.50 -35.64
CA SER A 158 15.48 1.95 -35.38
C SER A 158 16.88 2.54 -35.23
N ILE A 159 17.91 1.75 -35.55
CA ILE A 159 19.32 2.16 -35.66
C ILE A 159 19.59 2.51 -37.12
#